data_AF-A0A384J014-F1
#
_entry.id   AF-A0A384J014-F1
#
_cell.length_a   1.000
_cell.length_b   1.000
_cell.length_c   1.000
_cell.angle_alpha   90.00
_cell.angle_beta   90.00
_cell.angle_gamma   90.00
#
_symmetry.space_group_name_H-M   'P 1'
#
loop_
_entity.id
_entity.type
_entity.pdbx_description
1 polymer ?
#
loop_
_entity_poly.entity_id
_entity_poly.type
_entity_poly.pdbx_seq_one_letter_code
_entity_poly.pdbx_strand_id
1 'polypeptide(L)' 'MNLRLPDDVHSLAVDAATADDRSLNSWLIAVVRRAAKSARTNSEDPGPQSRSEQS' A
#
# COMPACT_ATOMS: atom_id res chain seq x y z
N MET A 1 -14.45 -12.63 3.09
CA MET A 1 -13.35 -12.84 2.12
C MET A 1 -12.45 -13.92 2.69
N ASN A 2 -12.07 -14.94 1.92
CA ASN A 2 -11.19 -16.01 2.38
C ASN A 2 -9.79 -15.78 1.82
N LEU A 3 -8.97 -15.00 2.53
CA LEU A 3 -7.58 -14.76 2.17
C LEU A 3 -6.73 -15.82 2.87
N ARG A 4 -5.91 -16.56 2.11
CA ARG A 4 -4.94 -17.49 2.68
C ARG A 4 -3.55 -16.88 2.58
N LEU A 5 -2.93 -16.73 3.74
CA LEU A 5 -1.55 -16.31 3.88
C LEU A 5 -0.73 -17.56 4.22
N PRO A 6 0.51 -17.68 3.71
CA PRO A 6 1.50 -18.59 4.28
C PRO A 6 1.64 -18.35 5.80
N ASP A 7 1.89 -19.41 6.57
CA ASP A 7 1.89 -19.34 8.04
C ASP A 7 2.94 -18.36 8.59
N ASP A 8 4.10 -18.30 7.97
CA ASP A 8 5.18 -17.35 8.29
C ASP A 8 4.74 -15.90 8.07
N VAL A 9 4.09 -15.63 6.94
CA VAL A 9 3.54 -14.30 6.62
C VAL A 9 2.40 -13.94 7.55
N HIS A 10 1.54 -14.91 7.90
CA HIS A 10 0.45 -14.69 8.84
C HIS A 10 0.99 -14.30 10.22
N SER A 11 2.01 -15.00 10.73
CA SER A 11 2.64 -14.67 12.02
C SER A 11 3.20 -13.24 12.03
N LEU A 12 3.96 -12.87 10.99
CA LEU A 12 4.50 -11.51 10.85
C LEU A 12 3.41 -10.45 10.78
N ALA A 13 2.31 -10.74 10.09
CA ALA A 13 1.18 -9.81 9.98
C ALA A 13 0.45 -9.64 11.32
N VAL A 14 0.32 -10.70 12.12
CA VAL A 14 -0.26 -10.62 13.47
C VAL A 14 0.60 -9.75 14.37
N ASP A 15 1.92 -10.00 14.42
CA ASP A 15 2.83 -9.24 15.26
C ASP A 15 2.85 -7.75 14.89
N ALA A 16 2.87 -7.44 13.58
CA ALA A 16 2.82 -6.07 13.08
C ALA A 16 1.50 -5.37 13.41
N ALA A 17 0.37 -6.09 13.33
CA ALA A 17 -0.94 -5.53 13.70
C ALA A 17 -1.02 -5.22 15.21
N THR A 18 -0.49 -6.10 16.05
CA THR A 18 -0.40 -5.87 17.50
C THR A 18 0.50 -4.69 17.84
N ALA A 19 1.64 -4.54 17.16
CA ALA A 19 2.53 -3.39 17.33
C ALA A 19 1.85 -2.05 16.97
N ASP A 20 0.92 -2.07 16.00
CA ASP A 20 0.11 -0.92 15.59
C ASP A 20 -1.16 -0.71 16.44
N ASP A 21 -1.37 -1.49 17.51
CA ASP A 21 -2.57 -1.50 18.37
C ASP A 21 -3.88 -1.69 17.57
N ARG A 22 -3.86 -2.58 16.59
CA ARG A 22 -4.98 -2.84 15.69
C ARG A 22 -5.28 -4.33 15.58
N SER A 23 -6.52 -4.64 15.20
CA SER A 23 -6.85 -5.99 14.73
C SER A 23 -6.18 -6.26 13.39
N LEU A 24 -5.82 -7.52 13.15
CA LEU A 24 -5.18 -7.97 11.90
C LEU A 24 -5.95 -7.51 10.65
N ASN A 25 -7.28 -7.62 10.66
CA ASN A 25 -8.10 -7.22 9.52
C ASN A 25 -8.04 -5.71 9.26
N SER A 26 -8.14 -4.90 10.32
CA SER A 26 -8.05 -3.43 10.21
C SER A 26 -6.67 -2.98 9.74
N TRP A 27 -5.62 -3.62 10.28
CA TRP A 27 -4.24 -3.41 9.87
C TRP A 27 -4.02 -3.75 8.39
N LEU A 28 -4.48 -4.92 7.94
CA LEU A 28 -4.33 -5.36 6.55
C LEU A 28 -5.00 -4.39 5.57
N ILE A 29 -6.20 -3.90 5.87
CA ILE A 29 -6.90 -2.91 5.04
C ILE A 29 -6.08 -1.63 4.90
N ALA A 30 -5.47 -1.15 6.00
CA ALA A 30 -4.64 0.05 5.97
C ALA A 30 -3.38 -0.15 5.11
N VAL A 31 -2.70 -1.28 5.25
CA VAL A 31 -1.53 -1.65 4.44
C VAL A 31 -1.88 -1.71 2.97
N VAL A 32 -2.96 -2.40 2.60
CA VAL A 32 -3.42 -2.52 1.20
C VAL A 32 -3.75 -1.15 0.60
N ARG A 33 -4.44 -0.28 1.35
CA ARG A 33 -4.74 1.09 0.88
C ARG A 33 -3.47 1.90 0.64
N ARG A 34 -2.48 1.80 1.55
CA ARG A 34 -1.20 2.50 1.41
C ARG A 34 -0.44 1.99 0.19
N ALA A 35 -0.32 0.69 0.02
CA ALA A 35 0.36 0.08 -1.13
C ALA A 35 -0.32 0.47 -2.46
N ALA A 36 -1.65 0.42 -2.52
CA ALA A 36 -2.40 0.84 -3.71
C ALA A 36 -2.22 2.33 -4.03
N LYS A 37 -2.14 3.20 -3.01
CA LYS A 37 -1.86 4.62 -3.20
C LYS A 37 -0.45 4.82 -3.79
N SER A 38 0.57 4.20 -3.20
CA SER A 38 1.96 4.30 -3.68
C SER A 38 2.17 3.71 -5.07
N ALA A 39 1.44 2.65 -5.43
CA ALA A 39 1.48 2.11 -6.79
C ALA A 39 0.99 3.13 -7.83
N ARG A 40 -0.06 3.90 -7.50
CA ARG A 40 -0.52 5.00 -8.37
C ARG A 40 0.50 6.13 -8.46
N THR A 41 1.10 6.54 -7.34
CA THR A 41 2.09 7.63 -7.37
C THR A 41 3.33 7.30 -8.18
N ASN A 42 3.76 6.04 -8.20
CA ASN A 42 4.91 5.60 -9.03
C ASN A 42 4.55 5.43 -10.51
N SER A 43 3.25 5.34 -10.83
CA SER A 43 2.77 5.27 -12.22
C SER A 43 2.58 6.67 -12.83
N GLU A 44 2.46 7.69 -11.99
CA GLU A 44 2.55 9.10 -12.37
C GLU A 44 4.03 9.48 -12.48
N ASP A 45 4.68 9.08 -13.58
CA ASP A 45 5.87 9.77 -14.07
C ASP A 45 5.41 11.18 -14.50
N PRO A 46 5.79 12.27 -13.82
CA PRO A 46 5.54 13.60 -14.34
C PRO A 46 6.56 13.82 -15.47
N GLY A 47 6.25 13.30 -16.66
CA GLY A 47 7.01 13.61 -17.87
C GLY A 47 7.18 15.12 -17.96
N PRO A 48 8.40 15.62 -18.26
CA PRO A 48 8.71 17.04 -18.13
C PRO A 48 7.71 17.83 -18.98
N GLN A 49 7.00 18.75 -18.31
CA GLN A 49 6.15 19.71 -18.98
C GLN A 49 7.05 20.60 -19.83
N SER A 50 7.25 20.22 -21.10
CA SER A 50 7.71 21.13 -22.13
C SER A 50 6.64 22.20 -22.28
N ARG A 51 6.81 23.26 -21.50
CA ARG A 51 6.19 24.56 -21.70
C ARG A 51 6.64 25.05 -23.07
N SER A 52 5.92 24.66 -24.11
CA SER A 52 5.99 25.37 -25.38
C SER A 52 5.19 26.64 -25.20
N GLU A 53 5.91 27.71 -24.85
CA GLU A 53 5.52 29.08 -25.17
C GLU A 53 5.09 29.11 -26.64
N GLN A 54 3.79 29.27 -26.87
CA GLN A 54 3.22 29.51 -28.20
C GLN A 54 3.38 31.00 -28.46
N SER A 55 4.26 31.30 -29.44
CA SER A 55 4.52 32.59 -30.06
C SER A 55 3.29 33.24 -30.68
#